data_AF-A0A914X6K3-F1
#
_entry.id   AF-A0A914X6K3-F1
#
_cell.length_a   1.000
_cell.length_b   1.000
_cell.length_c   1.000
_cell.angle_alpha   90.00
_cell.angle_beta   90.00
_cell.angle_gamma   90.00
#
_symmetry.space_group_name_H-M   'P 1'
#
loop_
_entity.id
_entity.type
_entity.pdbx_description
1 polymer ?
#
loop_
_entity_poly.entity_id
_entity_poly.type
_entity_poly.pdbx_seq_one_letter_code
_entity_poly.pdbx_strand_id
1 'polypeptide(L)'
;MERKVKNVSRVAANNPAIGSLDQVWIGAKGINQDQTFVWADGTPFAYTNWLPGQPDRSKPCVSAQIRSSGKWSTDTCETQHYFICKYTMKPTATPTDCYDWYFNNGNSSTGTYRIYPPGVEPFDVRCDMATNGGGWTTFQRRLDNSTAFWNRPWADYKNGFNNGFSQNYWLGLDRIHALTAKDSNVTLHIDLFGNRCTQVIGPYYCDQQSGSDVHFDGEWASFSVENEANKYRLHVSPVLAGTISGSSFDPLYTESNNRYFTTIDVNNQPEMTEINCAAYQEWGAWWHDHCSIFMLNGKYDATRGIGGHGFSMNRMAHITDIPSWVNPIKSEMKLRRSN
;
A
#
# COMPACT_ATOMS: atom_id res chain seq x y z
N MET A 1 -29.29 3.94 -1.70
CA MET A 1 -29.69 5.35 -1.58
C MET A 1 -28.93 6.15 -2.63
N GLU A 2 -29.63 6.63 -3.66
CA GLU A 2 -29.04 7.13 -4.91
C GLU A 2 -28.38 8.50 -4.76
N ARG A 3 -27.05 8.59 -4.84
CA ARG A 3 -26.35 9.86 -5.07
C ARG A 3 -26.36 10.14 -6.58
N LYS A 4 -27.43 10.77 -7.07
CA LYS A 4 -27.50 11.35 -8.43
C LYS A 4 -26.50 12.52 -8.50
N VAL A 5 -25.83 12.70 -9.65
CA VAL A 5 -24.86 13.78 -9.90
C VAL A 5 -25.59 15.12 -9.80
N LYS A 6 -25.72 15.65 -8.58
CA LYS A 6 -26.38 16.94 -8.31
C LYS A 6 -25.50 18.14 -8.67
N ASN A 7 -24.21 17.92 -8.97
CA ASN A 7 -23.24 18.96 -9.27
C ASN A 7 -22.22 18.47 -10.29
N VAL A 8 -22.58 18.53 -11.58
CA VAL A 8 -21.65 18.26 -12.70
C VAL A 8 -20.43 19.19 -12.63
N SER A 9 -20.59 20.39 -12.07
CA SER A 9 -19.53 21.37 -11.83
C SER A 9 -18.43 20.92 -10.82
N ARG A 10 -18.72 20.02 -9.88
CA ARG A 10 -17.67 19.47 -8.98
C ARG A 10 -16.80 18.41 -9.64
N VAL A 11 -17.25 17.80 -10.74
CA VAL A 11 -16.51 16.73 -11.44
C VAL A 11 -15.33 17.30 -12.25
N ALA A 12 -15.45 18.55 -12.75
CA ALA A 12 -14.38 19.20 -13.53
C ALA A 12 -13.24 19.80 -12.70
N ALA A 13 -13.44 20.08 -11.41
CA ALA A 13 -12.46 20.82 -10.61
C ALA A 13 -11.14 20.06 -10.38
N ASN A 14 -11.11 18.74 -10.58
CA ASN A 14 -9.99 17.87 -10.20
C ASN A 14 -9.28 17.17 -11.38
N ASN A 15 -9.62 17.47 -12.64
CA ASN A 15 -8.99 16.82 -13.80
C ASN A 15 -8.46 17.87 -14.82
N PRO A 16 -7.13 18.01 -14.98
CA PRO A 16 -6.55 19.01 -15.88
C PRO A 16 -6.86 18.76 -17.37
N ALA A 17 -7.23 17.54 -17.77
CA ALA A 17 -7.67 17.23 -19.14
C ALA A 17 -9.11 17.72 -19.44
N ILE A 18 -9.92 17.98 -18.41
CA ILE A 18 -11.27 18.55 -18.49
C ILE A 18 -11.20 20.10 -18.43
N GLY A 19 -9.99 20.66 -18.31
CA GLY A 19 -9.66 22.07 -18.11
C GLY A 19 -10.03 23.05 -19.23
N SER A 20 -10.57 22.60 -20.36
CA SER A 20 -10.92 23.44 -21.52
C SER A 20 -12.36 23.28 -22.03
N LEU A 21 -13.21 22.51 -21.34
CA LEU A 21 -14.56 22.16 -21.82
C LEU A 21 -15.65 23.04 -21.22
N ASP A 22 -16.58 23.50 -22.07
CA ASP A 22 -17.77 24.27 -21.66
C ASP A 22 -19.02 23.39 -21.48
N GLN A 23 -19.15 22.34 -22.29
CA GLN A 23 -20.26 21.38 -22.25
C GLN A 23 -19.79 19.94 -22.34
N VAL A 24 -20.60 19.06 -21.74
CA VAL A 24 -20.40 17.60 -21.78
C VAL A 24 -21.73 16.88 -21.95
N TRP A 25 -21.70 15.74 -22.64
CA TRP A 25 -22.81 14.80 -22.67
C TRP A 25 -23.01 14.17 -21.30
N ILE A 26 -24.28 14.13 -20.86
CA ILE A 26 -24.67 13.51 -19.57
C ILE A 26 -25.38 12.16 -19.75
N GLY A 27 -25.37 11.62 -20.97
CA GLY A 27 -25.93 10.30 -21.26
C GLY A 27 -27.45 10.23 -21.13
N ALA A 28 -28.17 11.29 -21.52
CA ALA A 28 -29.62 11.27 -21.63
C ALA A 28 -30.09 11.57 -23.05
N LYS A 29 -31.20 10.94 -23.44
CA LYS A 29 -31.82 11.11 -24.76
C LYS A 29 -33.34 11.16 -24.67
N GLY A 30 -33.97 11.92 -25.56
CA GLY A 30 -35.41 11.89 -25.80
C GLY A 30 -35.81 10.62 -26.55
N ILE A 31 -36.90 9.96 -26.15
CA ILE A 31 -37.33 8.66 -26.72
C ILE A 31 -38.69 8.66 -27.43
N ASN A 32 -39.49 9.74 -27.33
CA ASN A 32 -40.82 9.82 -27.93
C ASN A 32 -41.03 11.16 -28.66
N GLN A 33 -42.07 11.27 -29.50
CA GLN A 33 -42.50 12.54 -30.11
C GLN A 33 -42.86 13.60 -29.05
N ASP A 34 -43.24 13.14 -27.85
CA ASP A 34 -43.57 13.96 -26.68
C ASP A 34 -42.33 14.33 -25.84
N GLN A 35 -41.15 13.83 -26.25
CA GLN A 35 -39.84 14.01 -25.62
C GLN A 35 -39.79 13.73 -24.10
N THR A 36 -40.33 12.59 -23.68
CA THR A 36 -39.90 12.01 -22.41
C THR A 36 -38.42 11.66 -22.49
N PHE A 37 -37.59 12.24 -21.61
CA PHE A 37 -36.16 11.95 -21.54
C PHE A 37 -35.89 10.78 -20.61
N VAL A 38 -34.97 9.91 -21.05
CA VAL A 38 -34.45 8.80 -20.26
C VAL A 38 -32.93 8.87 -20.22
N TRP A 39 -32.37 8.32 -19.15
CA TRP A 39 -30.94 8.07 -19.07
C TRP A 39 -30.54 6.92 -20.00
N ALA A 40 -29.26 6.81 -20.32
CA ALA A 40 -28.71 5.76 -21.16
C ALA A 40 -28.96 4.34 -20.62
N ASP A 41 -29.20 4.20 -19.31
CA ASP A 41 -29.59 2.95 -18.64
C ASP A 41 -31.10 2.64 -18.73
N GLY A 42 -31.87 3.49 -19.42
CA GLY A 42 -33.32 3.36 -19.58
C GLY A 42 -34.14 3.89 -18.42
N THR A 43 -33.52 4.37 -17.34
CA THR A 43 -34.26 4.91 -16.20
C THR A 43 -34.87 6.28 -16.51
N PRO A 44 -36.07 6.60 -15.99
CA PRO A 44 -36.71 7.89 -16.22
C PRO A 44 -36.03 9.02 -15.42
N PHE A 45 -36.23 10.26 -15.87
CA PHE A 45 -35.77 11.43 -15.14
C PHE A 45 -36.54 11.59 -13.81
N ALA A 46 -35.82 11.44 -12.70
CA ALA A 46 -36.35 11.74 -11.36
C ALA A 46 -36.17 13.22 -10.95
N TYR A 47 -35.42 13.98 -11.74
CA TYR A 47 -35.11 15.40 -11.55
C TYR A 47 -34.64 16.00 -12.87
N THR A 48 -34.88 17.29 -13.06
CA THR A 48 -34.49 18.05 -14.24
C THR A 48 -33.75 19.33 -13.86
N ASN A 49 -32.68 19.69 -14.59
CA ASN A 49 -31.94 20.95 -14.37
C ASN A 49 -31.80 21.76 -15.66
N TRP A 50 -32.88 21.97 -16.40
CA TRP A 50 -32.84 22.66 -17.69
C TRP A 50 -32.43 24.15 -17.59
N LEU A 51 -31.76 24.63 -18.64
CA LEU A 51 -31.62 26.07 -18.91
C LEU A 51 -33.00 26.68 -19.22
N PRO A 52 -33.20 27.99 -18.98
CA PRO A 52 -34.41 28.68 -19.43
C PRO A 52 -34.63 28.46 -20.94
N GLY A 53 -35.85 28.08 -21.34
CA GLY A 53 -36.19 27.81 -22.75
C GLY A 53 -35.79 26.43 -23.28
N GLN A 54 -35.26 25.54 -22.43
CA GLN A 54 -34.95 24.15 -22.75
C GLN A 54 -35.98 23.20 -22.11
N PRO A 55 -36.20 22.00 -22.66
CA PRO A 55 -35.54 21.39 -23.83
C PRO A 55 -36.03 21.96 -25.18
N ASP A 56 -35.13 22.01 -26.17
CA ASP A 56 -35.49 22.24 -27.59
C ASP A 56 -36.05 20.94 -28.19
N ARG A 57 -37.31 21.02 -28.65
CA ARG A 57 -38.05 19.87 -29.15
C ARG A 57 -37.52 19.27 -30.46
N SER A 58 -36.61 19.96 -31.13
CA SER A 58 -35.98 19.47 -32.35
C SER A 58 -34.72 18.61 -32.10
N LYS A 59 -34.22 18.55 -30.86
CA LYS A 59 -32.91 17.96 -30.54
C LYS A 59 -32.99 16.87 -29.46
N PRO A 60 -32.49 15.64 -29.73
CA PRO A 60 -32.74 14.51 -28.84
C PRO A 60 -31.69 14.27 -27.74
N CYS A 61 -30.44 14.73 -27.86
CA CYS A 61 -29.38 14.44 -26.89
C CYS A 61 -29.19 15.57 -25.86
N VAL A 62 -28.78 15.25 -24.62
CA VAL A 62 -28.68 16.24 -23.53
C VAL A 62 -27.24 16.49 -23.11
N SER A 63 -26.83 17.76 -23.15
CA SER A 63 -25.55 18.25 -22.61
C SER A 63 -25.75 19.10 -21.35
N ALA A 64 -24.72 19.20 -20.51
CA ALA A 64 -24.71 20.05 -19.33
C ALA A 64 -23.52 21.00 -19.33
N GLN A 65 -23.75 22.22 -18.83
CA GLN A 65 -22.68 23.20 -18.64
C GLN A 65 -21.79 22.79 -17.45
N ILE A 66 -20.52 22.51 -17.71
CA ILE A 66 -19.63 21.97 -16.66
C ILE A 66 -18.93 23.06 -15.83
N ARG A 67 -18.77 24.28 -16.37
CA ARG A 67 -18.09 25.41 -15.69
C ARG A 67 -19.02 26.49 -15.11
N SER A 68 -20.30 26.45 -15.42
CA SER A 68 -21.24 27.49 -15.00
C SER A 68 -22.35 26.92 -14.10
N SER A 69 -23.59 26.92 -14.56
CA SER A 69 -24.77 26.65 -13.75
C SER A 69 -25.05 25.16 -13.52
N GLY A 70 -24.32 24.26 -14.19
CA GLY A 70 -24.65 22.83 -14.21
C GLY A 70 -25.96 22.53 -14.96
N LYS A 71 -26.57 23.53 -15.60
CA LYS A 71 -27.85 23.40 -16.27
C LYS A 71 -27.71 22.75 -17.64
N TRP A 72 -28.82 22.18 -18.09
CA TRP A 72 -28.90 21.29 -19.22
C TRP A 72 -29.50 21.97 -20.44
N SER A 73 -29.03 21.57 -21.62
CA SER A 73 -29.61 21.91 -22.93
C SER A 73 -29.67 20.66 -23.80
N THR A 74 -30.58 20.67 -24.77
CA THR A 74 -30.60 19.64 -25.81
C THR A 74 -29.74 20.05 -27.00
N ASP A 75 -29.08 19.06 -27.61
CA ASP A 75 -28.29 19.25 -28.82
C ASP A 75 -28.41 18.06 -29.79
N THR A 76 -27.95 18.22 -31.02
CA THR A 76 -27.87 17.13 -32.01
C THR A 76 -26.88 16.09 -31.52
N CYS A 77 -27.23 14.81 -31.58
CA CYS A 77 -26.40 13.74 -31.02
C CYS A 77 -25.04 13.59 -31.72
N GLU A 78 -24.92 14.12 -32.93
CA GLU A 78 -23.72 14.15 -33.75
C GLU A 78 -22.75 15.25 -33.31
N THR A 79 -23.18 16.18 -32.45
CA THR A 79 -22.27 17.23 -31.94
C THR A 79 -21.16 16.59 -31.11
N GLN A 80 -19.92 16.95 -31.41
CA GLN A 80 -18.76 16.44 -30.71
C GLN A 80 -18.64 17.11 -29.34
N HIS A 81 -19.12 16.43 -28.29
CA HIS A 81 -18.85 16.76 -26.90
C HIS A 81 -18.15 15.58 -26.21
N TYR A 82 -17.36 15.87 -25.19
CA TYR A 82 -16.91 14.84 -24.25
C TYR A 82 -18.10 14.36 -23.41
N PHE A 83 -18.02 13.19 -22.80
CA PHE A 83 -19.12 12.61 -22.02
C PHE A 83 -18.70 12.31 -20.59
N ILE A 84 -19.66 12.37 -19.67
CA ILE A 84 -19.51 11.93 -18.27
C ILE A 84 -20.35 10.68 -18.07
N CYS A 85 -19.72 9.62 -17.57
CA CYS A 85 -20.42 8.38 -17.22
C CYS A 85 -20.79 8.36 -15.72
N LYS A 86 -22.01 7.92 -15.43
CA LYS A 86 -22.38 7.46 -14.08
C LYS A 86 -21.91 6.02 -13.95
N TYR A 87 -20.95 5.78 -13.07
CA TYR A 87 -20.61 4.44 -12.64
C TYR A 87 -21.24 4.17 -11.28
N THR A 88 -22.00 3.09 -11.15
CA THR A 88 -22.41 2.60 -9.83
C THR A 88 -21.21 1.88 -9.22
N MET A 89 -20.64 2.45 -8.16
CA MET A 89 -19.84 1.63 -7.26
C MET A 89 -20.78 0.54 -6.72
N LYS A 90 -20.46 -0.72 -7.02
CA LYS A 90 -21.18 -1.87 -6.44
C LYS A 90 -21.22 -1.66 -4.91
N PRO A 91 -22.38 -1.82 -4.24
CA PRO A 91 -22.42 -1.87 -2.79
C PRO A 91 -21.55 -3.03 -2.29
N THR A 92 -20.34 -2.66 -1.83
CA THR A 92 -19.41 -3.35 -0.95
C THR A 92 -19.40 -4.88 -1.01
N ALA A 93 -18.49 -5.45 -1.81
CA ALA A 93 -17.80 -6.65 -1.33
C ALA A 93 -17.21 -6.29 0.04
N THR A 94 -17.37 -7.16 1.03
CA THR A 94 -16.83 -6.97 2.36
C THR A 94 -15.33 -6.63 2.24
N PRO A 95 -14.86 -5.47 2.74
CA PRO A 95 -13.50 -5.02 2.47
C PRO A 95 -12.46 -6.04 2.92
N THR A 96 -11.67 -6.57 2.01
CA THR A 96 -10.72 -7.65 2.28
C THR A 96 -9.36 -7.12 2.72
N ASP A 97 -9.08 -5.85 2.46
CA ASP A 97 -7.85 -5.14 2.78
C ASP A 97 -8.06 -3.61 2.80
N CYS A 98 -6.98 -2.85 2.99
CA CYS A 98 -6.99 -1.39 2.94
C CYS A 98 -7.21 -0.81 1.53
N TYR A 99 -6.91 -1.56 0.48
CA TYR A 99 -7.18 -1.12 -0.89
C TYR A 99 -8.70 -0.99 -1.07
N ASP A 100 -9.47 -2.00 -0.64
CA ASP A 100 -10.93 -1.97 -0.75
C ASP A 100 -11.52 -0.77 0.01
N TRP A 101 -11.01 -0.50 1.22
CA TRP A 101 -11.42 0.70 1.97
C TRP A 101 -11.12 2.00 1.19
N TYR A 102 -9.95 2.10 0.59
CA TYR A 102 -9.54 3.31 -0.12
C TYR A 102 -10.27 3.49 -1.46
N PHE A 103 -10.14 2.53 -2.38
CA PHE A 103 -10.59 2.65 -3.76
C PHE A 103 -12.07 2.29 -3.95
N ASN A 104 -12.59 1.34 -3.18
CA ASN A 104 -13.97 0.86 -3.35
C ASN A 104 -14.96 1.58 -2.42
N ASN A 105 -14.51 1.96 -1.22
CA ASN A 105 -15.37 2.62 -0.23
C ASN A 105 -15.11 4.13 -0.10
N GLY A 106 -14.01 4.63 -0.68
CA GLY A 106 -13.68 6.06 -0.69
C GLY A 106 -13.13 6.60 0.64
N ASN A 107 -12.63 5.73 1.52
CA ASN A 107 -12.03 6.11 2.79
C ASN A 107 -10.59 6.60 2.58
N SER A 108 -10.32 7.87 2.89
CA SER A 108 -9.00 8.49 2.66
C SER A 108 -8.21 8.83 3.93
N SER A 109 -8.71 8.47 5.12
CA SER A 109 -8.04 8.77 6.39
C SER A 109 -7.16 7.60 6.84
N THR A 110 -5.87 7.85 7.09
CA THR A 110 -4.99 6.85 7.69
C THR A 110 -5.48 6.50 9.11
N GLY A 111 -5.58 5.21 9.43
CA GLY A 111 -6.17 4.77 10.69
C GLY A 111 -6.33 3.26 10.79
N THR A 112 -7.03 2.81 11.82
CA THR A 112 -7.36 1.39 12.02
C THR A 112 -8.68 1.07 11.34
N TYR A 113 -8.70 -0.01 10.56
CA TYR A 113 -9.87 -0.49 9.84
C TYR A 113 -10.03 -1.99 10.04
N ARG A 114 -11.27 -2.46 10.07
CA ARG A 114 -11.57 -3.89 10.08
C ARG A 114 -11.65 -4.44 8.66
N ILE A 115 -11.01 -5.57 8.41
CA ILE A 115 -10.95 -6.23 7.11
C ILE A 115 -11.38 -7.70 7.21
N TYR A 116 -11.79 -8.26 6.08
CA TYR A 116 -12.43 -9.56 5.96
C TYR A 116 -11.78 -10.42 4.86
N PRO A 117 -10.48 -10.70 4.93
CA PRO A 117 -9.80 -11.54 3.95
C PRO A 117 -10.31 -12.99 4.01
N PRO A 118 -10.33 -13.72 2.88
CA PRO A 118 -10.78 -15.11 2.84
C PRO A 118 -9.82 -16.04 3.58
N GLY A 119 -10.36 -17.10 4.19
CA GLY A 119 -9.57 -18.18 4.81
C GLY A 119 -9.06 -17.90 6.23
N VAL A 120 -9.30 -16.71 6.78
CA VAL A 120 -8.97 -16.36 8.17
C VAL A 120 -10.10 -15.55 8.82
N GLU A 121 -10.17 -15.58 10.15
CA GLU A 121 -11.13 -14.76 10.90
C GLU A 121 -10.89 -13.27 10.65
N PRO A 122 -11.95 -12.43 10.52
CA PRO A 122 -11.79 -11.00 10.30
C PRO A 122 -10.97 -10.33 11.42
N PHE A 123 -10.10 -9.41 11.03
CA PHE A 123 -9.20 -8.72 11.96
C PHE A 123 -9.04 -7.24 11.59
N ASP A 124 -8.52 -6.48 12.54
CA ASP A 124 -8.25 -5.06 12.36
C ASP A 124 -6.83 -4.88 11.83
N VAL A 125 -6.61 -3.84 11.02
CA VAL A 125 -5.32 -3.46 10.45
C VAL A 125 -5.15 -1.96 10.45
N ARG A 126 -3.91 -1.48 10.40
CA ARG A 126 -3.62 -0.09 10.06
C ARG A 126 -3.62 0.07 8.54
N CYS A 127 -4.45 0.99 8.05
CA CYS A 127 -4.42 1.43 6.67
C CYS A 127 -3.68 2.76 6.55
N ASP A 128 -2.62 2.78 5.75
CA ASP A 128 -1.98 4.01 5.28
C ASP A 128 -2.66 4.46 3.98
N MET A 129 -3.44 5.53 4.09
CA MET A 129 -4.22 6.12 3.02
C MET A 129 -3.51 7.33 2.37
N ALA A 130 -2.31 7.69 2.84
CA ALA A 130 -1.62 8.91 2.44
C ALA A 130 -0.45 8.63 1.49
N THR A 131 0.38 7.62 1.80
CA THR A 131 1.61 7.34 1.05
C THR A 131 1.30 6.75 -0.33
N ASN A 132 1.97 7.25 -1.39
CA ASN A 132 1.95 6.68 -2.76
C ASN A 132 0.56 6.25 -3.26
N GLY A 133 -0.44 7.13 -3.09
CA GLY A 133 -1.81 6.89 -3.55
C GLY A 133 -2.69 6.06 -2.62
N GLY A 134 -2.25 5.78 -1.38
CA GLY A 134 -3.05 5.20 -0.32
C GLY A 134 -3.45 3.73 -0.52
N GLY A 135 -4.32 3.23 0.38
CA GLY A 135 -4.80 1.85 0.33
C GLY A 135 -3.78 0.80 0.78
N TRP A 136 -2.75 1.20 1.52
CA TRP A 136 -1.72 0.27 1.99
C TRP A 136 -2.11 -0.38 3.31
N THR A 137 -1.95 -1.70 3.40
CA THR A 137 -2.13 -2.46 4.64
C THR A 137 -0.77 -2.62 5.32
N THR A 138 -0.56 -1.97 6.46
CA THR A 138 0.71 -2.06 7.20
C THR A 138 0.75 -3.34 8.03
N PHE A 139 1.85 -4.09 7.96
CA PHE A 139 2.02 -5.36 8.68
C PHE A 139 3.19 -5.39 9.66
N GLN A 140 4.14 -4.49 9.54
CA GLN A 140 5.17 -4.25 10.54
C GLN A 140 5.28 -2.75 10.78
N ARG A 141 5.32 -2.36 12.05
CA ARG A 141 5.56 -0.97 12.44
C ARG A 141 6.52 -0.87 13.62
N ARG A 142 7.56 -0.05 13.46
CA ARG A 142 8.55 0.34 14.47
C ARG A 142 8.59 1.86 14.52
N LEU A 143 8.39 2.44 15.69
CA LEU A 143 8.34 3.87 15.99
C LEU A 143 9.43 4.28 16.99
N ASP A 144 9.80 3.35 17.86
CA ASP A 144 10.75 3.53 18.96
C ASP A 144 11.17 2.15 19.54
N ASN A 145 11.77 2.13 20.73
CA ASN A 145 12.22 0.93 21.44
C ASN A 145 11.19 0.35 22.45
N SER A 146 9.94 0.82 22.47
CA SER A 146 8.93 0.44 23.48
C SER A 146 8.47 -1.02 23.40
N THR A 147 8.82 -1.75 22.33
CA THR A 147 8.46 -3.15 22.14
C THR A 147 9.67 -3.94 21.68
N ALA A 148 9.99 -5.02 22.39
CA ALA A 148 10.98 -5.96 21.93
C ALA A 148 10.42 -6.80 20.77
N PHE A 149 11.12 -6.83 19.64
CA PHE A 149 10.86 -7.72 18.49
C PHE A 149 11.85 -8.89 18.49
N TRP A 150 13.11 -8.58 18.79
CA TRP A 150 14.25 -9.46 18.57
C TRP A 150 14.25 -10.79 19.34
N ASN A 151 13.56 -10.87 20.47
CA ASN A 151 13.59 -12.03 21.37
C ASN A 151 12.23 -12.72 21.49
N ARG A 152 11.44 -12.75 20.41
CA ARG A 152 10.11 -13.36 20.41
C ARG A 152 10.09 -14.75 19.78
N PRO A 153 9.32 -15.69 20.36
CA PRO A 153 9.20 -17.06 19.85
C PRO A 153 8.37 -17.14 18.56
N TRP A 154 8.36 -18.31 17.92
CA TRP A 154 7.57 -18.60 16.71
C TRP A 154 6.10 -18.24 16.86
N ALA A 155 5.50 -18.63 17.99
CA ALA A 155 4.08 -18.39 18.27
C ALA A 155 3.71 -16.89 18.23
N ASP A 156 4.59 -16.01 18.70
CA ASP A 156 4.36 -14.56 18.67
C ASP A 156 4.38 -14.02 17.24
N TYR A 157 5.33 -14.46 16.41
CA TYR A 157 5.42 -14.02 15.02
C TYR A 157 4.34 -14.61 14.13
N LYS A 158 3.91 -15.84 14.42
CA LYS A 158 2.76 -16.49 13.78
C LYS A 158 1.46 -15.72 14.04
N ASN A 159 1.15 -15.44 15.30
CA ASN A 159 -0.11 -14.83 15.71
C ASN A 159 -0.14 -13.30 15.61
N GLY A 160 1.02 -12.66 15.67
CA GLY A 160 1.14 -11.22 15.78
C GLY A 160 1.12 -10.73 17.22
N PHE A 161 1.59 -9.50 17.43
CA PHE A 161 1.65 -8.86 18.74
C PHE A 161 1.38 -7.35 18.62
N ASN A 162 0.80 -6.77 19.68
CA ASN A 162 0.40 -5.36 19.77
C ASN A 162 -0.65 -4.93 18.72
N ASN A 163 -1.74 -5.69 18.60
CA ASN A 163 -2.84 -5.46 17.65
C ASN A 163 -3.68 -4.17 17.89
N GLY A 164 -3.19 -3.21 18.68
CA GLY A 164 -3.80 -1.88 18.84
C GLY A 164 -3.41 -0.89 17.75
N PHE A 165 -2.36 -1.19 16.98
CA PHE A 165 -1.91 -0.46 15.77
C PHE A 165 -1.51 1.03 15.94
N SER A 166 -1.60 1.58 17.15
CA SER A 166 -1.09 2.91 17.52
C SER A 166 0.39 2.91 17.88
N GLN A 167 0.92 1.75 18.31
CA GLN A 167 2.29 1.54 18.78
C GLN A 167 3.09 0.64 17.83
N ASN A 168 4.25 0.15 18.27
CA ASN A 168 5.02 -0.85 17.52
C ASN A 168 4.24 -2.17 17.45
N TYR A 169 4.18 -2.81 16.28
CA TYR A 169 3.48 -4.09 16.14
C TYR A 169 4.01 -4.95 14.99
N TRP A 170 3.63 -6.23 15.05
CA TRP A 170 3.75 -7.20 13.98
C TRP A 170 2.38 -7.84 13.77
N LEU A 171 1.90 -7.86 12.53
CA LEU A 171 0.52 -8.27 12.23
C LEU A 171 0.27 -9.76 12.51
N GLY A 172 1.29 -10.60 12.29
CA GLY A 172 1.19 -12.06 12.37
C GLY A 172 1.37 -12.72 11.00
N LEU A 173 2.23 -13.74 10.91
CA LEU A 173 2.56 -14.42 9.66
C LEU A 173 1.33 -15.10 9.02
N ASP A 174 0.40 -15.64 9.82
CA ASP A 174 -0.84 -16.22 9.27
C ASP A 174 -1.68 -15.18 8.52
N ARG A 175 -1.76 -13.96 9.07
CA ARG A 175 -2.49 -12.85 8.45
C ARG A 175 -1.77 -12.29 7.24
N ILE A 176 -0.43 -12.19 7.30
CA ILE A 176 0.39 -11.75 6.15
C ILE A 176 0.27 -12.76 5.00
N HIS A 177 0.34 -14.07 5.30
CA HIS A 177 0.10 -15.11 4.31
C HIS A 177 -1.29 -14.97 3.69
N ALA A 178 -2.35 -14.86 4.48
CA ALA A 178 -3.72 -14.73 3.97
C ALA A 178 -3.89 -13.50 3.06
N LEU A 179 -3.28 -12.36 3.43
CA LEU A 179 -3.31 -11.13 2.63
C LEU A 179 -2.52 -11.25 1.32
N THR A 180 -1.44 -12.01 1.30
CA THR A 180 -0.60 -12.18 0.10
C THR A 180 -1.06 -13.32 -0.80
N ALA A 181 -1.75 -14.32 -0.27
CA ALA A 181 -2.27 -15.45 -1.03
C ALA A 181 -3.61 -15.17 -1.73
N LYS A 182 -4.37 -14.16 -1.25
CA LYS A 182 -5.69 -13.84 -1.81
C LYS A 182 -5.64 -13.12 -3.17
N ASP A 183 -4.55 -12.41 -3.46
CA ASP A 183 -4.35 -11.65 -4.70
C ASP A 183 -3.14 -12.20 -5.47
N SER A 184 -3.21 -12.23 -6.80
CA SER A 184 -2.10 -12.74 -7.63
C SER A 184 -0.91 -11.79 -7.72
N ASN A 185 -1.13 -10.49 -7.49
CA ASN A 185 -0.09 -9.46 -7.53
C ASN A 185 -0.20 -8.57 -6.28
N VAL A 186 0.82 -8.63 -5.42
CA VAL A 186 0.90 -7.82 -4.21
C VAL A 186 2.23 -7.07 -4.22
N THR A 187 2.16 -5.75 -4.14
CA THR A 187 3.31 -4.86 -4.01
C THR A 187 3.67 -4.72 -2.53
N LEU A 188 4.96 -4.80 -2.23
CA LEU A 188 5.53 -4.45 -0.93
C LEU A 188 6.13 -3.05 -1.00
N HIS A 189 5.87 -2.24 0.02
CA HIS A 189 6.54 -0.97 0.25
C HIS A 189 7.16 -0.99 1.65
N ILE A 190 8.42 -0.57 1.75
CA ILE A 190 9.13 -0.41 3.03
C ILE A 190 9.56 1.04 3.15
N ASP A 191 9.20 1.69 4.26
CA ASP A 191 9.72 2.99 4.65
C ASP A 191 10.61 2.88 5.87
N LEU A 192 11.75 3.57 5.86
CA LEU A 192 12.69 3.68 6.95
C LEU A 192 12.95 5.15 7.23
N PHE A 193 12.74 5.58 8.47
CA PHE A 193 12.91 6.98 8.86
C PHE A 193 13.98 7.13 9.92
N GLY A 194 14.79 8.17 9.75
CA GLY A 194 15.96 8.50 10.53
C GLY A 194 17.06 7.44 10.44
N ASN A 195 18.26 7.82 10.84
CA ASN A 195 19.39 6.91 10.97
C ASN A 195 20.12 7.18 12.30
N ARG A 196 20.06 6.19 13.20
CA ARG A 196 20.72 6.19 14.52
C ARG A 196 22.21 5.88 14.43
N CYS A 197 22.71 5.47 13.26
CA CYS A 197 24.12 5.15 13.06
C CYS A 197 24.93 6.46 13.03
N THR A 198 25.80 6.67 14.02
CA THR A 198 26.60 7.90 14.18
C THR A 198 28.11 7.66 14.30
N GLN A 199 28.59 6.42 14.17
CA GLN A 199 29.97 6.04 14.46
C GLN A 199 30.62 5.21 13.34
N VAL A 200 31.95 5.32 13.22
CA VAL A 200 32.78 4.45 12.38
C VAL A 200 33.54 3.50 13.31
N ILE A 201 33.43 2.18 13.09
CA ILE A 201 34.19 1.16 13.86
C ILE A 201 34.88 0.20 12.88
N GLY A 202 36.22 0.29 12.81
CA GLY A 202 37.01 -0.59 11.94
C GLY A 202 36.65 -0.41 10.45
N PRO A 203 36.49 -1.48 9.66
CA PRO A 203 36.10 -1.40 8.25
C PRO A 203 34.59 -1.19 8.03
N TYR A 204 33.79 -1.01 9.09
CA TYR A 204 32.35 -0.79 9.00
C TYR A 204 32.00 0.68 9.22
N TYR A 205 31.15 1.21 8.35
CA TYR A 205 30.84 2.63 8.31
C TYR A 205 29.32 2.83 8.33
N CYS A 206 28.89 3.82 9.09
CA CYS A 206 27.53 4.32 8.94
C CYS A 206 27.37 4.94 7.56
N ASP A 207 26.19 4.76 6.96
CA ASP A 207 25.77 5.61 5.84
C ASP A 207 25.94 7.08 6.26
N GLN A 208 26.59 7.90 5.43
CA GLN A 208 26.95 9.29 5.78
C GLN A 208 25.72 10.17 6.00
N GLN A 209 24.52 9.70 5.64
CA GLN A 209 23.26 10.32 5.98
C GLN A 209 22.82 9.84 7.38
N SER A 210 23.13 10.64 8.40
CA SER A 210 22.70 10.43 9.78
C SER A 210 21.71 11.51 10.23
N GLY A 211 20.89 11.21 11.25
CA GLY A 211 19.91 12.15 11.81
C GLY A 211 18.46 11.72 11.62
N SER A 212 17.53 12.49 12.20
CA SER A 212 16.09 12.19 12.21
C SER A 212 15.39 12.37 10.86
N ASP A 213 15.98 13.20 10.00
CA ASP A 213 15.32 13.69 8.79
C ASP A 213 15.64 12.83 7.55
N VAL A 214 16.52 11.83 7.72
CA VAL A 214 16.87 10.87 6.68
C VAL A 214 15.69 9.94 6.43
N HIS A 215 15.41 9.64 5.18
CA HIS A 215 14.37 8.69 4.78
C HIS A 215 14.89 7.80 3.66
N PHE A 216 14.62 6.50 3.80
CA PHE A 216 14.87 5.50 2.76
C PHE A 216 13.59 4.72 2.51
N ASP A 217 13.33 4.40 1.25
CA ASP A 217 12.15 3.67 0.82
C ASP A 217 12.49 2.61 -0.22
N GLY A 218 11.60 1.65 -0.40
CA GLY A 218 11.72 0.62 -1.43
C GLY A 218 10.36 0.05 -1.78
N GLU A 219 10.11 -0.12 -3.08
CA GLU A 219 8.94 -0.81 -3.62
C GLU A 219 9.37 -2.07 -4.36
N TRP A 220 8.68 -3.18 -4.10
CA TRP A 220 8.87 -4.47 -4.78
C TRP A 220 7.57 -4.87 -5.45
N ALA A 221 7.63 -5.14 -6.76
CA ALA A 221 6.46 -5.39 -7.59
C ALA A 221 5.69 -6.65 -7.18
N SER A 222 6.38 -7.66 -6.65
CA SER A 222 5.79 -8.90 -6.15
C SER A 222 6.28 -9.21 -4.75
N PHE A 223 5.36 -9.57 -3.86
CA PHE A 223 5.61 -9.98 -2.48
C PHE A 223 4.59 -11.03 -2.06
N SER A 224 5.07 -12.18 -1.60
CA SER A 224 4.21 -13.17 -0.95
C SER A 224 4.93 -13.92 0.15
N VAL A 225 4.15 -14.44 1.09
CA VAL A 225 4.63 -15.27 2.20
C VAL A 225 3.84 -16.57 2.14
N GLU A 226 4.52 -17.71 2.09
CA GLU A 226 3.87 -19.02 2.09
C GLU A 226 3.20 -19.32 3.44
N ASN A 227 2.50 -20.45 3.55
CA ASN A 227 1.86 -20.86 4.80
C ASN A 227 2.86 -21.47 5.81
N GLU A 228 2.37 -21.80 7.00
CA GLU A 228 3.19 -22.39 8.07
C GLU A 228 3.82 -23.74 7.68
N ALA A 229 3.11 -24.57 6.92
CA ALA A 229 3.62 -25.87 6.46
C ALA A 229 4.91 -25.72 5.62
N ASN A 230 5.05 -24.58 4.94
CA ASN A 230 6.26 -24.19 4.23
C ASN A 230 7.06 -23.10 4.97
N LYS A 231 6.90 -23.02 6.30
CA LYS A 231 7.68 -22.18 7.21
C LYS A 231 7.67 -20.70 6.83
N TYR A 232 6.55 -20.24 6.28
CA TYR A 232 6.35 -18.87 5.82
C TYR A 232 7.46 -18.38 4.89
N ARG A 233 7.91 -19.21 3.95
CA ARG A 233 8.92 -18.84 2.96
C ARG A 233 8.56 -17.52 2.26
N LEU A 234 9.53 -16.61 2.18
CA LEU A 234 9.38 -15.32 1.49
C LEU A 234 9.57 -15.48 -0.02
N HIS A 235 8.72 -14.85 -0.80
CA HIS A 235 8.96 -14.56 -2.20
C HIS A 235 8.86 -13.06 -2.42
N VAL A 236 9.89 -12.47 -3.00
CA VAL A 236 9.91 -11.04 -3.33
C VAL A 236 10.59 -10.87 -4.69
N SER A 237 10.11 -9.93 -5.50
CA SER A 237 10.81 -9.56 -6.74
C SER A 237 12.10 -8.81 -6.42
N PRO A 238 12.96 -8.49 -7.42
CA PRO A 238 13.91 -7.40 -7.27
C PRO A 238 13.18 -6.08 -7.00
N VAL A 239 13.86 -5.16 -6.33
CA VAL A 239 13.40 -3.80 -6.07
C VAL A 239 13.04 -3.10 -7.38
N LEU A 240 11.86 -2.50 -7.40
CA LEU A 240 11.31 -1.77 -8.54
C LEU A 240 11.67 -0.29 -8.47
N ALA A 241 11.59 0.30 -7.29
CA ALA A 241 11.81 1.73 -7.06
C ALA A 241 12.22 2.00 -5.62
N GLY A 242 12.73 3.21 -5.36
CA GLY A 242 13.11 3.68 -4.04
C GLY A 242 14.62 3.86 -3.89
N THR A 243 15.04 4.07 -2.65
CA THR A 243 16.39 4.48 -2.25
C THR A 243 17.10 3.48 -1.34
N ILE A 244 16.40 2.45 -0.85
CA ILE A 244 16.95 1.38 -0.01
C ILE A 244 18.08 0.64 -0.73
N SER A 245 17.85 0.20 -1.97
CA SER A 245 18.90 -0.39 -2.80
C SER A 245 19.81 0.71 -3.35
N GLY A 246 21.12 0.56 -3.19
CA GLY A 246 22.08 1.31 -4.02
C GLY A 246 21.92 0.93 -5.51
N SER A 247 22.72 1.53 -6.39
CA SER A 247 22.62 1.32 -7.85
C SER A 247 22.84 -0.12 -8.34
N SER A 248 23.19 -1.08 -7.48
CA SER A 248 23.64 -2.41 -7.89
C SER A 248 23.35 -3.56 -6.92
N PHE A 249 22.68 -3.31 -5.78
CA PHE A 249 22.37 -4.34 -4.79
C PHE A 249 21.04 -4.10 -4.11
N ASP A 250 20.20 -5.14 -4.10
CA ASP A 250 18.97 -5.20 -3.33
C ASP A 250 19.17 -6.18 -2.17
N PRO A 251 19.35 -5.69 -0.93
CA PRO A 251 19.61 -6.55 0.22
C PRO A 251 18.42 -7.45 0.57
N LEU A 252 17.18 -7.01 0.35
CA LEU A 252 16.01 -7.82 0.68
C LEU A 252 15.85 -8.97 -0.32
N TYR A 253 15.94 -8.66 -1.62
CA TYR A 253 15.84 -9.70 -2.65
C TYR A 253 17.00 -10.68 -2.57
N THR A 254 18.23 -10.20 -2.38
CA THR A 254 19.41 -11.06 -2.45
C THR A 254 19.53 -12.00 -1.24
N GLU A 255 19.21 -11.51 -0.04
CA GLU A 255 19.51 -12.22 1.23
C GLU A 255 18.27 -12.75 1.95
N SER A 256 17.06 -12.49 1.44
CA SER A 256 15.83 -12.94 2.09
C SER A 256 14.87 -13.66 1.15
N ASN A 257 14.95 -13.43 -0.17
CA ASN A 257 14.09 -14.13 -1.11
C ASN A 257 14.30 -15.65 -1.05
N ASN A 258 13.22 -16.42 -1.12
CA ASN A 258 13.18 -17.88 -1.03
C ASN A 258 13.67 -18.48 0.31
N ARG A 259 13.94 -17.65 1.32
CA ARG A 259 14.35 -18.11 2.66
C ARG A 259 13.14 -18.37 3.55
N TYR A 260 13.31 -19.29 4.49
CA TYR A 260 12.29 -19.62 5.49
C TYR A 260 12.33 -18.62 6.65
N PHE A 261 11.18 -18.32 7.23
CA PHE A 261 11.15 -17.49 8.42
C PHE A 261 11.79 -18.23 9.60
N THR A 262 12.60 -17.54 10.39
CA THR A 262 13.36 -18.11 11.51
C THR A 262 13.18 -17.24 12.74
N THR A 263 12.92 -17.83 13.91
CA THR A 263 12.77 -17.15 15.21
C THR A 263 13.83 -17.64 16.19
N ILE A 264 13.92 -17.02 17.37
CA ILE A 264 14.94 -17.39 18.37
C ILE A 264 14.83 -18.83 18.87
N ASP A 265 13.65 -19.43 18.79
CA ASP A 265 13.30 -20.77 19.27
C ASP A 265 13.09 -21.78 18.13
N VAL A 266 13.00 -21.34 16.87
CA VAL A 266 12.82 -22.21 15.70
C VAL A 266 13.82 -21.81 14.62
N ASN A 267 14.86 -22.63 14.45
CA ASN A 267 15.86 -22.47 13.39
C ASN A 267 15.40 -23.19 12.11
N ASN A 268 14.98 -22.42 11.11
CA ASN A 268 14.56 -22.95 9.81
C ASN A 268 15.62 -22.78 8.72
N GLN A 269 16.88 -22.54 9.08
CA GLN A 269 17.97 -22.36 8.12
C GLN A 269 18.68 -23.70 7.86
N PRO A 270 18.35 -24.43 6.77
CA PRO A 270 18.81 -25.80 6.58
C PRO A 270 20.34 -25.90 6.43
N GLU A 271 20.96 -24.84 5.90
CA GLU A 271 22.40 -24.76 5.64
C GLU A 271 23.19 -24.34 6.90
N MET A 272 22.52 -23.93 7.98
CA MET A 272 23.15 -23.49 9.23
C MET A 272 22.45 -24.06 10.47
N THR A 273 22.88 -25.24 10.89
CA THR A 273 22.34 -25.92 12.07
C THR A 273 23.06 -25.56 13.37
N GLU A 274 24.30 -25.08 13.31
CA GLU A 274 25.11 -24.76 14.49
C GLU A 274 24.82 -23.36 15.06
N ILE A 275 24.30 -22.44 14.23
CA ILE A 275 24.01 -21.06 14.60
C ILE A 275 22.56 -20.74 14.22
N ASN A 276 21.78 -20.24 15.18
CA ASN A 276 20.48 -19.64 14.90
C ASN A 276 20.65 -18.12 14.73
N CYS A 277 20.55 -17.60 13.51
CA CYS A 277 20.75 -16.17 13.25
C CYS A 277 19.80 -15.29 14.05
N ALA A 278 18.54 -15.72 14.22
CA ALA A 278 17.58 -14.92 14.98
C ALA A 278 18.05 -14.67 16.42
N ALA A 279 18.75 -15.64 17.03
CA ALA A 279 19.25 -15.56 18.40
C ALA A 279 20.69 -15.01 18.50
N TYR A 280 21.56 -15.31 17.53
CA TYR A 280 23.02 -15.15 17.63
C TYR A 280 23.46 -13.74 18.03
N GLN A 281 22.97 -12.72 17.34
CA GLN A 281 23.40 -11.33 17.48
C GLN A 281 22.23 -10.37 17.70
N GLU A 282 21.17 -10.88 18.33
CA GLU A 282 19.93 -10.11 18.58
C GLU A 282 19.32 -9.56 17.27
N TRP A 283 19.59 -10.26 16.15
CA TRP A 283 19.06 -9.95 14.81
C TRP A 283 17.56 -10.16 14.72
N GLY A 284 17.00 -10.96 15.62
CA GLY A 284 15.58 -11.17 15.70
C GLY A 284 15.04 -12.01 14.55
N ALA A 285 13.73 -12.21 14.57
CA ALA A 285 13.13 -13.10 13.61
C ALA A 285 13.09 -12.49 12.21
N TRP A 286 13.54 -13.24 11.22
CA TRP A 286 13.57 -12.80 9.84
C TRP A 286 13.66 -13.99 8.88
N TRP A 287 13.56 -13.69 7.58
CA TRP A 287 13.92 -14.58 6.49
C TRP A 287 15.44 -14.53 6.28
N HIS A 288 16.19 -15.21 7.14
CA HIS A 288 17.66 -15.16 7.14
C HIS A 288 18.27 -16.07 6.05
N ASP A 289 19.20 -15.54 5.27
CA ASP A 289 20.15 -16.31 4.43
C ASP A 289 21.55 -16.20 5.03
N HIS A 290 22.15 -17.31 5.48
CA HIS A 290 23.48 -17.28 6.14
C HIS A 290 23.66 -16.14 7.16
N CYS A 291 22.53 -15.79 7.78
CA CYS A 291 22.27 -14.55 8.50
C CYS A 291 22.18 -13.33 7.57
N SER A 292 21.01 -12.68 7.58
CA SER A 292 20.74 -11.56 6.68
C SER A 292 21.46 -10.30 7.12
N ILE A 293 21.70 -9.40 6.17
CA ILE A 293 22.13 -8.01 6.37
C ILE A 293 20.96 -7.01 6.23
N PHE A 294 19.73 -7.51 6.24
CA PHE A 294 18.48 -6.75 6.24
C PHE A 294 17.57 -7.29 7.35
N MET A 295 17.53 -6.64 8.53
CA MET A 295 16.89 -7.19 9.74
C MET A 295 16.02 -6.15 10.45
N LEU A 296 14.83 -5.91 9.90
CA LEU A 296 13.94 -4.89 10.45
C LEU A 296 13.27 -5.29 11.79
N ASN A 297 13.45 -6.55 12.20
CA ASN A 297 12.92 -7.11 13.45
C ASN A 297 13.99 -7.25 14.56
N GLY A 298 15.23 -6.82 14.31
CA GLY A 298 16.30 -6.92 15.28
C GLY A 298 16.17 -5.92 16.45
N LYS A 299 17.08 -6.04 17.42
CA LYS A 299 17.06 -5.22 18.64
C LYS A 299 17.21 -3.73 18.34
N TYR A 300 16.44 -2.91 19.04
CA TYR A 300 16.53 -1.46 18.96
C TYR A 300 17.75 -0.95 19.77
N ASP A 301 18.97 -1.21 19.29
CA ASP A 301 20.21 -0.77 19.95
C ASP A 301 21.25 -0.40 18.89
N ALA A 302 21.65 0.88 18.85
CA ALA A 302 22.59 1.39 17.86
C ALA A 302 24.06 1.10 18.22
N THR A 303 24.36 0.82 19.50
CA THR A 303 25.73 0.56 19.97
C THR A 303 26.26 -0.79 19.48
N ARG A 304 25.35 -1.71 19.18
CA ARG A 304 25.67 -3.01 18.56
C ARG A 304 25.52 -2.97 17.04
N GLY A 305 24.74 -2.05 16.47
CA GLY A 305 24.36 -2.06 15.05
C GLY A 305 25.48 -1.78 14.03
N ILE A 306 26.66 -1.34 14.45
CA ILE A 306 27.74 -0.91 13.54
C ILE A 306 28.42 -2.10 12.83
N GLY A 307 28.26 -3.33 13.34
CA GLY A 307 28.63 -4.58 12.64
C GLY A 307 27.46 -5.25 11.91
N GLY A 308 26.34 -4.54 11.73
CA GLY A 308 25.11 -5.13 11.20
C GLY A 308 24.31 -5.89 12.23
N HIS A 309 24.16 -5.36 13.44
CA HIS A 309 23.38 -6.02 14.49
C HIS A 309 22.05 -5.35 14.74
N GLY A 310 21.09 -6.14 15.23
CA GLY A 310 19.78 -5.64 15.58
C GLY A 310 19.04 -4.97 14.42
N PHE A 311 18.28 -3.93 14.74
CA PHE A 311 17.41 -3.22 13.80
C PHE A 311 18.22 -2.37 12.82
N SER A 312 18.63 -3.02 11.73
CA SER A 312 19.59 -2.49 10.77
C SER A 312 19.36 -3.05 9.37
N MET A 313 19.91 -2.37 8.38
CA MET A 313 20.11 -2.93 7.04
C MET A 313 21.43 -2.41 6.44
N ASN A 314 21.95 -3.13 5.46
CA ASN A 314 23.13 -2.77 4.71
C ASN A 314 22.76 -2.38 3.28
N ARG A 315 23.33 -1.28 2.79
CA ARG A 315 23.09 -0.74 1.44
C ARG A 315 24.24 -0.96 0.44
N MET A 316 25.16 -1.88 0.71
CA MET A 316 26.37 -2.17 -0.11
C MET A 316 26.11 -2.01 -1.62
N ALA A 317 26.82 -1.11 -2.29
CA ALA A 317 26.65 -0.92 -3.74
C ALA A 317 27.46 -1.96 -4.56
N HIS A 318 28.66 -2.36 -4.12
CA HIS A 318 29.46 -3.42 -4.77
C HIS A 318 30.26 -4.26 -3.76
N ILE A 319 30.75 -5.44 -4.19
CA ILE A 319 31.59 -6.34 -3.36
C ILE A 319 32.92 -5.68 -2.92
N THR A 320 33.35 -4.66 -3.65
CA THR A 320 34.53 -3.83 -3.36
C THR A 320 34.21 -2.56 -2.57
N ASP A 321 32.92 -2.25 -2.40
CA ASP A 321 32.49 -1.06 -1.68
C ASP A 321 32.44 -1.35 -0.19
N ILE A 322 32.74 -0.31 0.57
CA ILE A 322 32.69 -0.31 2.01
C ILE A 322 31.23 -0.48 2.46
N PRO A 323 30.90 -1.44 3.34
CA PRO A 323 29.55 -1.62 3.86
C PRO A 323 29.00 -0.35 4.51
N SER A 324 27.85 0.12 4.02
CA SER A 324 27.12 1.27 4.60
C SER A 324 25.88 0.80 5.34
N TRP A 325 25.93 0.91 6.67
CA TRP A 325 24.84 0.50 7.54
C TRP A 325 23.85 1.62 7.80
N VAL A 326 22.57 1.29 7.69
CA VAL A 326 21.45 2.11 8.13
C VAL A 326 20.86 1.48 9.38
N ASN A 327 20.75 2.26 10.45
CA ASN A 327 20.10 1.86 11.70
C ASN A 327 18.84 2.72 11.89
N PRO A 328 17.67 2.33 11.33
CA PRO A 328 16.50 3.20 11.30
C PRO A 328 16.05 3.61 12.71
N ILE A 329 15.46 4.80 12.84
CA ILE A 329 14.69 5.18 14.03
C ILE A 329 13.30 4.52 13.93
N LYS A 330 12.69 4.56 12.75
CA LYS A 330 11.36 4.01 12.49
C LYS A 330 11.37 3.15 11.24
N SER A 331 10.49 2.16 11.18
CA SER A 331 10.18 1.43 9.95
C SER A 331 8.70 1.16 9.83
N GLU A 332 8.20 1.15 8.59
CA GLU A 332 6.91 0.61 8.25
C GLU A 332 7.06 -0.34 7.06
N MET A 333 6.55 -1.57 7.19
CA MET A 333 6.39 -2.47 6.05
C MET A 333 4.90 -2.60 5.75
N LYS A 334 4.53 -2.36 4.49
CA LYS A 334 3.13 -2.33 4.07
C LYS A 334 2.96 -3.02 2.72
N LEU A 335 1.79 -3.59 2.51
CA LEU A 335 1.44 -4.30 1.29
C LEU A 335 0.17 -3.73 0.67
N ARG A 336 0.05 -3.82 -0.65
CA ARG A 336 -1.14 -3.42 -1.40
C ARG A 336 -1.22 -4.25 -2.67
N ARG A 337 -2.41 -4.74 -3.02
CA ARG A 337 -2.61 -5.39 -4.31
C ARG A 337 -2.26 -4.44 -5.46
N SER A 338 -1.61 -4.97 -6.49
CA SER A 338 -1.33 -4.24 -7.74
C SER A 338 -2.55 -4.33 -8.67
N ASN A 339 -2.75 -3.32 -9.52
CA ASN A 339 -3.78 -3.34 -10.56
C ASN A 339 -3.37 -4.18 -11.77
#